data_AF-A0A1B6MHA4-F1
#
_entry.id   AF-A0A1B6MHA4-F1
#
_cell.length_a   1.000
_cell.length_b   1.000
_cell.length_c   1.000
_cell.angle_alpha   90.00
_cell.angle_beta   90.00
_cell.angle_gamma   90.00
#
_symmetry.space_group_name_H-M   'P 1'
#
loop_
_entity.id
_entity.type
_entity.pdbx_description
1 polymer ?
#
loop_
_entity_poly.entity_id
_entity_poly.type
_entity_poly.pdbx_seq_one_letter_code
_entity_poly.pdbx_strand_id
1 'polypeptide(L)'
;LLNLLEKQFVSVSVCRGPQFPCYNIEPDLDRLMKTSRDPAELLWAWQESRAAIGPPSKMLYPTLIDIQNIGARNNGYGDIGVCWREEMETNDLEQVVEQLFLAVRPLYRKLHAYVRFRLVNVY
;
A
#
# COMPACT_ATOMS: atom_id res chain seq x y z
N LEU A 1 12.30 -1.66 14.84
CA LEU A 1 10.94 -1.90 14.31
C LEU A 1 10.87 -1.63 12.81
N LEU A 2 11.28 -0.46 12.33
CA LEU A 2 11.33 -0.14 10.90
C LEU A 2 12.08 -1.20 10.07
N ASN A 3 13.34 -1.49 10.43
CA ASN A 3 14.14 -2.53 9.75
C ASN A 3 13.51 -3.93 9.82
N LEU A 4 12.65 -4.21 10.82
CA LEU A 4 11.96 -5.51 10.90
C LEU A 4 10.80 -5.57 9.91
N LEU A 5 10.02 -4.50 9.81
CA LEU A 5 8.95 -4.38 8.80
C LEU A 5 9.52 -4.44 7.38
N GLU A 6 10.64 -3.77 7.12
CA GLU A 6 11.32 -3.80 5.83
C GLU A 6 11.82 -5.22 5.50
N LYS A 7 12.55 -5.86 6.42
CA LYS A 7 13.02 -7.24 6.24
C LYS A 7 11.86 -8.20 5.99
N GLN A 8 10.77 -8.06 6.74
CA GLN A 8 9.59 -8.90 6.57
C GLN A 8 8.98 -8.74 5.17
N PHE A 9 8.85 -7.51 4.68
CA PHE A 9 8.30 -7.26 3.35
C PHE A 9 9.16 -7.92 2.26
N VAL A 10 10.48 -7.80 2.35
CA VAL A 10 11.43 -8.36 1.37
C VAL A 10 11.50 -9.89 1.42
N SER A 11 11.39 -10.49 2.60
CA SER A 11 11.54 -11.94 2.77
C SER A 11 10.26 -12.75 2.61
N VAL A 12 9.10 -12.10 2.50
CA VAL A 12 7.81 -12.80 2.38
C VAL A 12 7.69 -13.45 1.00
N SER A 13 7.29 -14.72 1.02
CA SER A 13 6.87 -15.46 -0.17
C SER A 13 5.55 -16.17 0.07
N VAL A 14 4.81 -16.42 -1.01
CA VAL A 14 3.50 -17.10 -0.99
C VAL A 14 3.52 -18.29 -1.95
N CYS A 15 2.98 -19.43 -1.53
CA CYS A 15 3.05 -20.67 -2.31
C CYS A 15 1.64 -21.19 -2.57
N ARG A 16 1.40 -21.77 -3.75
CA ARG A 16 0.09 -22.38 -4.10
C ARG A 16 -0.18 -23.71 -3.39
N GLY A 17 0.86 -24.28 -2.80
CA GLY A 17 0.83 -25.56 -2.10
C GLY A 17 2.26 -26.05 -1.86
N PRO A 18 2.44 -27.11 -1.06
CA PRO A 18 3.76 -27.61 -0.65
C PRO A 18 4.61 -28.13 -1.82
N GLN A 19 3.98 -28.54 -2.93
CA GLN A 19 4.64 -29.05 -4.12
C GLN A 19 4.96 -27.97 -5.17
N PHE A 20 4.52 -26.72 -4.96
CA PHE A 20 4.69 -25.64 -5.93
C PHE A 20 5.76 -24.64 -5.47
N PRO A 21 6.49 -24.02 -6.41
CA PRO A 21 7.40 -22.94 -6.08
C PRO A 21 6.64 -21.78 -5.43
N CYS A 22 7.29 -21.14 -4.45
CA CYS A 22 6.78 -19.94 -3.81
C CYS A 22 7.13 -18.71 -4.64
N TYR A 23 6.30 -17.69 -4.53
CA TYR A 23 6.41 -16.41 -5.22
C TYR A 23 6.82 -15.35 -4.20
N ASN A 24 7.95 -14.69 -4.43
CA ASN A 24 8.28 -13.49 -3.65
C ASN A 24 7.36 -12.34 -4.06
N ILE A 25 7.18 -11.36 -3.16
CA ILE A 25 6.39 -10.16 -3.46
C ILE A 25 6.97 -9.45 -4.69
N GLU A 26 8.28 -9.23 -4.69
CA GLU A 26 9.05 -8.77 -5.83
C GLU A 26 10.16 -9.78 -6.15
N PRO A 27 10.38 -10.14 -7.43
CA PRO A 27 9.66 -9.67 -8.63
C PRO A 27 8.45 -10.55 -9.01
N ASP A 28 8.19 -11.67 -8.32
CA ASP A 28 7.33 -12.74 -8.85
C ASP A 28 5.85 -12.37 -8.88
N LEU A 29 5.28 -11.95 -7.73
CA LEU A 29 3.88 -11.53 -7.66
C LEU A 29 3.65 -10.21 -8.40
N ASP A 30 4.59 -9.27 -8.35
CA ASP A 30 4.55 -8.05 -9.15
C ASP A 30 4.41 -8.36 -10.66
N ARG A 31 5.25 -9.26 -11.17
CA ARG A 31 5.17 -9.70 -12.57
C ARG A 31 3.84 -10.39 -12.87
N LEU A 32 3.37 -11.29 -12.00
CA LEU A 32 2.09 -11.98 -12.14
C LEU A 32 0.93 -10.98 -12.20
N MET A 33 0.86 -10.02 -11.28
CA MET A 33 -0.21 -9.01 -11.24
C MET A 33 -0.19 -8.08 -12.47
N LYS A 34 0.98 -7.85 -13.05
CA LYS A 34 1.14 -7.07 -14.30
C LYS A 34 0.66 -7.82 -15.54
N THR A 35 1.04 -9.10 -15.68
CA THR A 35 0.89 -9.84 -16.94
C THR A 35 -0.31 -10.77 -16.98
N SER A 36 -0.76 -11.32 -15.84
CA SER A 36 -1.86 -12.27 -15.82
C SER A 36 -3.19 -11.61 -16.23
N ARG A 37 -4.03 -12.41 -16.89
CA ARG A 37 -5.41 -12.08 -17.26
C ARG A 37 -6.36 -13.18 -16.80
N ASP A 38 -5.96 -13.97 -15.81
CA ASP A 38 -6.84 -14.93 -15.15
C ASP A 38 -7.34 -14.31 -13.83
N PRO A 39 -8.65 -14.04 -13.69
CA PRO A 39 -9.22 -13.49 -12.45
C PRO A 39 -8.92 -14.34 -11.21
N ALA A 40 -8.91 -15.67 -11.33
CA ALA A 40 -8.64 -16.56 -10.21
C ALA A 40 -7.17 -16.46 -9.77
N GLU A 41 -6.25 -16.38 -10.74
CA GLU A 41 -4.83 -16.20 -10.47
C GLU A 41 -4.53 -14.83 -9.83
N LEU A 42 -5.13 -13.76 -10.35
CA LEU A 42 -5.01 -12.41 -9.80
C LEU A 42 -5.60 -12.30 -8.40
N LEU A 43 -6.75 -12.94 -8.15
CA LEU A 43 -7.39 -12.96 -6.84
C LEU A 43 -6.51 -13.68 -5.82
N TRP A 44 -6.01 -14.87 -6.17
CA TRP A 44 -5.08 -15.63 -5.34
C TRP A 44 -3.84 -14.81 -4.97
N ALA A 45 -3.17 -14.22 -5.96
CA ALA A 45 -1.97 -13.41 -5.73
C ALA A 45 -2.26 -12.20 -4.82
N TRP A 46 -3.40 -11.52 -5.02
CA TRP A 46 -3.81 -10.39 -4.21
C TRP A 46 -4.13 -10.77 -2.75
N GLN A 47 -4.82 -11.90 -2.55
CA GLN A 47 -5.24 -12.36 -1.22
C GLN A 47 -4.06 -12.90 -0.43
N GLU A 48 -3.29 -13.81 -1.01
CA GLU A 48 -2.18 -14.47 -0.31
C GLU A 48 -1.07 -13.48 0.03
N SER A 49 -0.74 -12.53 -0.86
CA SER A 49 0.24 -11.48 -0.54
C SER A 49 -0.18 -10.66 0.68
N ARG A 50 -1.46 -10.29 0.78
CA ARG A 50 -2.01 -9.57 1.93
C ARG A 50 -2.04 -10.43 3.19
N ALA A 51 -2.37 -11.71 3.08
CA ALA A 51 -2.39 -12.63 4.20
C ALA A 51 -0.99 -12.90 4.75
N ALA A 52 0.04 -12.90 3.90
CA ALA A 52 1.42 -13.11 4.31
C ALA A 52 2.07 -11.84 4.92
N ILE A 53 1.82 -10.66 4.34
CA ILE A 53 2.40 -9.39 4.83
C ILE A 53 1.59 -8.81 6.00
N GLY A 54 0.27 -8.81 5.90
CA GLY A 54 -0.64 -8.05 6.75
C GLY A 54 -0.55 -8.38 8.24
N PRO A 55 -0.74 -9.64 8.67
CA PRO A 55 -0.77 -10.00 10.08
C PRO A 55 0.52 -9.64 10.84
N PRO A 56 1.73 -9.96 10.36
CA PRO A 56 2.92 -9.58 11.10
C PRO A 56 3.20 -8.08 11.03
N SER A 57 2.84 -7.38 9.93
CA SER A 57 2.90 -5.91 9.91
C SER A 57 1.95 -5.29 10.93
N LYS A 58 0.73 -5.82 11.09
CA LYS A 58 -0.26 -5.36 12.07
C LYS A 58 0.25 -5.46 13.52
N MET A 59 1.10 -6.43 13.83
CA MET A 59 1.68 -6.55 15.18
C MET A 59 2.72 -5.47 15.49
N LEU A 60 3.47 -5.01 14.48
CA LEU A 60 4.59 -4.09 14.66
C LEU A 60 4.22 -2.63 14.41
N TYR A 61 3.27 -2.37 13.50
CA TYR A 61 2.93 -1.04 13.03
C TYR A 61 2.37 -0.11 14.12
N PRO A 62 1.44 -0.54 15.00
CA PRO A 62 0.96 0.32 16.09
C PRO A 62 2.08 0.79 17.01
N THR A 63 2.94 -0.13 17.44
CA THR A 63 4.11 0.19 18.27
C THR A 63 5.08 1.14 17.56
N LEU A 64 5.26 0.99 16.24
CA LEU A 64 6.07 1.93 15.45
C LEU A 64 5.48 3.35 15.51
N ILE A 65 4.17 3.48 15.29
CA ILE A 65 3.47 4.77 15.33
C ILE A 65 3.54 5.39 16.74
N ASP A 66 3.39 4.59 17.79
CA ASP A 66 3.51 5.08 19.17
C ASP A 66 4.90 5.68 19.44
N ILE A 67 5.96 4.97 19.04
CA ILE A 67 7.34 5.46 19.21
C ILE A 67 7.59 6.72 18.37
N GLN A 68 7.12 6.75 17.12
CA GLN A 68 7.23 7.92 16.27
C GLN A 68 6.50 9.14 16.86
N ASN A 69 5.31 8.94 17.42
CA ASN A 69 4.55 9.99 18.10
C ASN A 69 5.23 10.50 19.38
N ILE A 70 5.89 9.62 20.15
CA ILE A 70 6.71 10.06 21.29
C ILE A 70 7.84 10.97 20.80
N GLY A 71 8.54 10.57 19.74
CA GLY A 71 9.58 11.38 19.11
C GLY A 71 9.06 12.74 18.64
N ALA A 72 7.91 12.77 17.96
CA ALA A 72 7.28 14.00 17.48
C ALA A 72 6.90 14.94 18.64
N ARG A 73 6.27 14.42 19.70
CA ARG A 73 5.88 15.21 20.89
C ARG A 73 7.07 15.76 21.66
N ASN A 74 8.16 15.01 21.74
CA ASN A 74 9.41 15.50 22.35
C ASN A 74 10.04 16.65 21.56
N ASN A 75 9.69 16.81 20.27
CA ASN A 75 10.11 17.92 19.42
C ASN A 75 9.02 19.00 19.28
N GLY A 76 7.97 18.96 20.10
CA GLY A 76 6.92 19.98 20.14
C GLY A 76 5.76 19.80 19.15
N TYR A 77 5.74 18.70 18.38
CA TYR A 77 4.64 18.39 17.47
C TYR A 77 3.49 17.64 18.17
N GLY A 78 2.27 17.73 17.65
CA GLY A 78 1.12 16.97 18.17
C GLY A 78 1.22 15.46 17.91
N ASP A 79 1.69 15.10 16.72
CA ASP A 79 1.89 13.73 16.25
C ASP A 79 2.94 13.70 15.12
N ILE A 80 3.34 12.49 14.71
CA ILE A 80 4.31 12.30 13.63
C ILE A 80 3.82 12.84 12.27
N GLY A 81 2.50 12.87 12.05
CA GLY A 81 1.93 13.41 10.82
C GLY A 81 2.12 14.92 10.70
N VAL A 82 2.05 15.67 11.81
CA VAL A 82 2.39 17.10 11.83
C VAL A 82 3.85 17.31 11.43
N CYS A 83 4.77 16.52 11.98
CA CYS A 83 6.19 16.56 11.62
C CYS A 83 6.40 16.34 10.11
N TRP A 84 5.78 15.31 9.53
CA TRP A 84 5.87 15.05 8.09
C TRP A 84 5.25 16.15 7.23
N ARG A 85 4.16 16.78 7.68
CA ARG A 85 3.54 17.88 6.93
C ARG A 85 4.40 19.13 6.93
N GLU A 86 5.16 19.39 8.01
CA GLU A 86 6.03 20.56 8.09
C GLU A 86 7.18 20.50 7.07
N GLU A 87 7.66 19.32 6.67
CA GLU A 87 8.67 19.15 5.61
C GLU A 87 8.25 19.79 4.27
N MET A 88 6.95 19.97 4.05
CA MET A 88 6.39 20.58 2.83
C MET A 88 6.25 22.11 2.95
N GLU A 89 6.57 22.70 4.11
CA GLU A 89 6.54 24.14 4.40
C GLU A 89 5.24 24.85 3.94
N THR A 90 4.12 24.13 3.96
CA THR A 90 2.82 24.59 3.44
C THR A 90 1.79 24.60 4.56
N ASN A 91 1.38 25.80 4.99
CA ASN A 91 0.47 25.99 6.13
C ASN A 91 -0.89 25.27 5.99
N ASP A 92 -1.45 25.25 4.77
CA ASP A 92 -2.77 24.67 4.46
C ASP A 92 -2.63 23.42 3.56
N LEU A 93 -1.62 22.58 3.81
CA LEU A 93 -1.29 21.44 2.95
C LEU A 93 -2.48 20.50 2.72
N GLU A 94 -3.27 20.23 3.77
CA GLU A 94 -4.44 19.34 3.68
C GLU A 94 -5.49 19.90 2.71
N GLN A 95 -5.79 21.21 2.81
CA GLN A 95 -6.72 21.89 1.91
C GLN A 95 -6.19 21.92 0.48
N VAL A 96 -4.89 22.16 0.28
CA VAL A 96 -4.25 22.13 -1.04
C VAL A 96 -4.38 20.75 -1.67
N VAL A 97 -4.07 19.69 -0.93
CA VAL A 97 -4.19 18.29 -1.42
C VAL A 97 -5.64 17.95 -1.74
N GLU A 98 -6.60 18.35 -0.91
CA GLU A 98 -8.02 18.14 -1.18
C GLU A 98 -8.47 18.88 -2.46
N GLN A 99 -8.09 20.14 -2.63
CA GLN A 99 -8.42 20.92 -3.83
C GLN A 99 -7.81 20.31 -5.10
N LEU A 100 -6.56 19.85 -5.05
CA LEU A 100 -5.92 19.15 -6.15
C LEU A 100 -6.65 17.85 -6.49
N PHE A 101 -7.04 17.06 -5.48
CA PHE A 101 -7.85 15.87 -5.71
C PHE A 101 -9.19 16.22 -6.37
N LEU A 102 -9.89 17.26 -5.89
CA LEU A 102 -11.15 17.71 -6.46
C LEU A 102 -11.00 18.18 -7.91
N ALA A 103 -9.89 18.81 -8.27
CA ALA A 103 -9.57 19.22 -9.63
C ALA A 103 -9.30 18.00 -10.55
N VAL A 104 -8.62 16.96 -10.06
CA VAL A 104 -8.34 15.73 -10.82
C VAL A 104 -9.56 14.79 -10.88
N ARG A 105 -10.46 14.87 -9.90
CA ARG A 105 -11.60 13.96 -9.72
C ARG A 105 -12.48 13.80 -10.98
N PRO A 106 -12.85 14.85 -11.74
CA PRO A 106 -13.64 14.69 -12.96
C PRO A 106 -12.93 13.84 -14.02
N LEU A 107 -11.62 14.02 -14.21
CA LEU A 107 -10.83 13.21 -15.14
C LEU A 107 -10.71 11.77 -14.63
N TYR A 108 -10.38 11.59 -13.35
CA TYR A 108 -10.30 10.26 -12.73
C TYR A 108 -11.61 9.49 -12.89
N ARG A 109 -12.77 10.11 -12.66
CA ARG A 109 -14.08 9.46 -12.81
C ARG A 109 -14.35 9.01 -14.24
N LYS A 110 -14.00 9.82 -15.24
CA LYS A 110 -14.15 9.45 -16.67
C LYS A 110 -13.23 8.28 -17.03
N LEU A 111 -11.97 8.33 -16.60
CA LEU A 111 -11.00 7.26 -16.83
C LEU A 111 -11.44 5.96 -16.14
N HIS A 112 -11.83 6.04 -14.86
CA HIS A 112 -12.34 4.91 -14.10
C HIS A 112 -13.57 4.28 -14.78
N ALA A 113 -14.54 5.09 -15.23
CA ALA A 113 -15.71 4.59 -15.95
C ALA A 113 -15.33 3.88 -17.25
N TYR A 114 -14.41 4.46 -18.03
CA TYR A 114 -13.91 3.86 -19.26
C TYR A 114 -13.18 2.53 -19.00
N VAL A 115 -12.24 2.49 -18.06
CA VAL A 115 -11.50 1.27 -17.71
C VAL A 115 -12.46 0.19 -17.21
N ARG A 116 -13.42 0.53 -16.33
CA ARG A 116 -14.46 -0.41 -15.88
C ARG A 116 -15.26 -0.98 -17.06
N PHE A 117 -15.71 -0.13 -17.98
CA PHE A 117 -16.41 -0.60 -19.19
C PHE A 117 -15.56 -1.53 -20.03
N ARG A 118 -14.26 -1.25 -20.19
CA ARG A 118 -13.34 -2.12 -20.94
C ARG A 118 -13.10 -3.45 -20.21
N LEU A 119 -12.99 -3.46 -18.89
CA LEU A 119 -12.79 -4.68 -18.10
C LEU A 119 -14.00 -5.62 -18.15
N VAL A 120 -15.23 -5.10 -18.11
CA VAL A 120 -16.47 -5.91 -18.27
C VAL A 120 -16.54 -6.65 -19.62
N ASN A 121 -15.86 -6.15 -20.65
CA ASN A 121 -15.78 -6.83 -21.94
C ASN A 121 -14.71 -7.95 -21.97
N VAL A 122 -13.86 -8.03 -20.95
CA VAL A 122 -12.75 -9.00 -20.86
C VAL A 122 -13.03 -10.07 -19.80
N TYR A 123 -13.73 -9.71 -18.72
CA TYR A 123 -14.05 -10.56 -17.57
C TYR A 123 -15.55 -10.52 -17.26
#